data_AF-A0AAV2Q1R9-F1
#
_entry.id   AF-A0AAV2Q1R9-F1
#
_cell.length_a   1.000
_cell.length_b   1.000
_cell.length_c   1.000
_cell.angle_alpha   90.00
_cell.angle_beta   90.00
_cell.angle_gamma   90.00
#
_symmetry.space_group_name_H-M   'P 1'
#
loop_
_entity.id
_entity.type
_entity.pdbx_description
1 polymer ?
#
loop_
_entity_poly.entity_id
_entity_poly.type
_entity_poly.pdbx_seq_one_letter_code
_entity_poly.pdbx_strand_id
1 'polypeptide(L)'
;MFALALDEEWRDSKHFFGGENCRLMHLTPEYKIIDSGAKTVYFNVTSRGFPTGLHVGLDSTNRTLTIDIDLSLVTYKGIPFRLEAIEVWGCGTTEAKEAQNEVKLREIKDVEKRRKVNLNSVDWKDNPDRYLLELAGTRSNYAMYDRKTQHTDST
;
A
#
# COMPACT_ATOMS: atom_id res chain seq x y z
N MET A 1 -21.29 -0.44 -17.96
CA MET A 1 -19.85 -0.53 -17.60
C MET A 1 -19.29 0.88 -17.50
N PHE A 2 -18.48 1.16 -16.48
CA PHE A 2 -17.82 2.46 -16.29
C PHE A 2 -16.31 2.32 -16.43
N ALA A 3 -15.65 3.39 -16.87
CA ALA A 3 -14.20 3.49 -16.89
C ALA A 3 -13.76 4.83 -16.31
N LEU A 4 -12.75 4.78 -15.44
CA LEU A 4 -12.08 5.94 -14.89
C LEU A 4 -10.67 5.99 -15.49
N ALA A 5 -10.38 7.03 -16.25
CA ALA A 5 -9.03 7.30 -16.74
C ALA A 5 -8.37 8.35 -15.83
N LEU A 6 -7.26 7.97 -15.23
CA LEU A 6 -6.43 8.85 -14.40
C LEU A 6 -5.15 9.22 -15.15
N ASP A 7 -4.80 10.50 -15.12
CA ASP A 7 -3.56 11.06 -15.66
C ASP A 7 -2.49 11.29 -14.57
N GLU A 8 -2.86 11.11 -13.30
CA GLU A 8 -1.96 11.11 -12.16
C GLU A 8 -1.92 9.75 -11.47
N GLU A 9 -0.88 9.54 -10.67
CA GLU A 9 -0.73 8.35 -9.82
C GLU A 9 -1.84 8.22 -8.78
N TRP A 10 -2.16 6.97 -8.44
CA TRP A 10 -3.06 6.66 -7.35
C TRP A 10 -2.43 7.05 -6.01
N ARG A 11 -3.22 7.66 -5.14
CA ARG A 11 -2.82 8.03 -3.78
C ARG A 11 -3.96 7.87 -2.80
N ASP A 12 -3.69 7.30 -1.64
CA ASP A 12 -4.58 7.38 -0.48
C ASP A 12 -4.44 8.77 0.14
N SER A 13 -5.51 9.57 0.09
CA SER A 13 -5.44 10.99 0.40
C SER A 13 -6.76 11.53 0.95
N LYS A 14 -6.64 12.54 1.82
CA LYS A 14 -7.78 13.34 2.29
C LYS A 14 -8.22 14.40 1.27
N HIS A 15 -7.44 14.59 0.21
CA HIS A 15 -7.67 15.60 -0.81
C HIS A 15 -7.93 14.96 -2.17
N PHE A 16 -8.73 15.65 -2.97
CA PHE A 16 -8.97 15.30 -4.36
C PHE A 16 -7.70 15.46 -5.20
N PHE A 17 -7.50 14.52 -6.12
CA PHE A 17 -6.38 14.45 -7.05
C PHE A 17 -6.87 14.11 -8.47
N GLY A 18 -5.93 14.00 -9.41
CA GLY A 18 -6.20 13.89 -10.84
C GLY A 18 -6.01 15.23 -11.53
N GLY A 19 -5.37 15.20 -12.69
CA GLY A 19 -5.14 16.35 -13.55
C GLY A 19 -6.28 16.58 -14.54
N GLU A 20 -6.06 17.52 -15.46
CA GLU A 20 -7.08 17.98 -16.42
C GLU A 20 -7.55 16.89 -17.39
N ASN A 21 -6.74 15.85 -17.61
CA ASN A 21 -7.08 14.76 -18.51
C ASN A 21 -7.81 13.60 -17.81
N CYS A 22 -8.07 13.72 -16.51
CA CYS A 22 -8.87 12.75 -15.77
C CYS A 22 -10.31 12.73 -16.32
N ARG A 23 -10.81 11.52 -16.62
CA ARG A 23 -12.11 11.31 -17.29
C ARG A 23 -12.88 10.15 -16.65
N LEU A 24 -14.14 10.40 -16.30
CA LEU A 24 -15.12 9.36 -15.99
C LEU A 24 -15.98 9.10 -17.21
N MET A 25 -16.09 7.84 -17.62
CA MET A 25 -16.78 7.43 -18.84
C MET A 25 -17.75 6.29 -18.56
N HIS A 26 -18.88 6.34 -19.24
CA HIS A 26 -19.75 5.19 -19.46
C HIS A 26 -19.29 4.51 -20.74
N LEU A 27 -19.06 3.20 -20.70
CA LEU A 27 -18.67 2.42 -21.87
C LEU A 27 -19.85 1.64 -22.46
N THR A 28 -20.77 1.19 -21.62
CA THR A 28 -21.96 0.43 -22.04
C THR A 28 -23.15 0.77 -21.15
N PRO A 29 -24.39 0.84 -21.69
CA PRO A 29 -24.76 0.57 -23.08
C PRO A 29 -24.35 1.61 -24.12
N GLU A 30 -24.19 2.88 -23.73
CA GLU A 30 -23.78 3.95 -24.64
C GLU A 30 -22.47 4.57 -24.16
N TYR A 31 -21.53 4.80 -25.08
CA TYR A 31 -20.29 5.49 -24.78
C TYR A 31 -20.57 6.96 -24.50
N LYS A 32 -20.22 7.42 -23.30
CA LYS A 32 -20.39 8.82 -22.89
C LYS A 32 -19.33 9.23 -21.90
N ILE A 33 -18.70 10.38 -22.13
CA ILE A 33 -17.90 11.06 -21.10
C ILE A 33 -18.89 11.71 -20.13
N ILE A 34 -18.80 11.30 -18.86
CA ILE A 34 -19.67 11.77 -17.79
C ILE A 34 -19.05 13.01 -17.16
N ASP A 35 -17.80 12.90 -16.68
CA ASP A 35 -17.04 13.99 -16.06
C ASP A 35 -15.64 14.06 -16.67
N SER A 36 -15.09 15.27 -16.73
CA SER A 36 -13.73 15.56 -17.18
C SER A 36 -13.18 16.76 -16.40
N GLY A 37 -11.94 16.66 -15.94
CA GLY A 37 -11.22 17.77 -15.34
C GLY A 37 -10.37 17.37 -14.12
N ALA A 38 -9.61 18.34 -13.63
CA ALA A 38 -8.74 18.16 -12.48
C ALA A 38 -9.51 18.00 -11.16
N LYS A 39 -8.86 17.37 -10.18
CA LYS A 39 -9.35 17.14 -8.81
C LYS A 39 -10.70 16.44 -8.77
N THR A 40 -10.91 15.50 -9.68
CA THR A 40 -12.16 14.75 -9.82
C THR A 40 -12.17 13.45 -9.04
N VAL A 41 -11.02 12.98 -8.54
CA VAL A 41 -10.91 11.68 -7.87
C VAL A 41 -10.45 11.84 -6.43
N TYR A 42 -11.07 11.07 -5.56
CA TYR A 42 -10.73 10.96 -4.16
C TYR A 42 -10.73 9.50 -3.77
N PHE A 43 -9.69 9.09 -3.06
CA PHE A 43 -9.55 7.74 -2.58
C PHE A 43 -8.99 7.80 -1.18
N ASN A 44 -9.74 7.24 -0.23
CA ASN A 44 -9.32 7.20 1.16
C ASN A 44 -9.66 5.85 1.79
N VAL A 45 -8.66 5.25 2.42
CA VAL A 45 -8.81 3.99 3.17
C VAL A 45 -8.33 4.17 4.60
N THR A 46 -7.25 4.91 4.79
CA THR A 46 -6.56 4.98 6.09
C THR A 46 -6.96 6.17 6.95
N SER A 47 -7.38 7.28 6.34
CA SER A 47 -7.64 8.52 7.09
C SER A 47 -8.99 8.47 7.80
N ARG A 48 -8.96 8.37 9.13
CA ARG A 48 -10.13 8.44 10.00
C ARG A 48 -10.76 9.84 9.97
N GLY A 49 -12.08 9.89 10.11
CA GLY A 49 -12.87 11.13 10.11
C GLY A 49 -13.19 11.69 8.72
N PHE A 50 -12.79 10.99 7.65
CA PHE A 50 -13.13 11.32 6.27
C PHE A 50 -13.88 10.14 5.61
N PRO A 51 -14.67 10.38 4.54
CA PRO A 51 -15.33 9.30 3.79
C PRO A 51 -14.31 8.25 3.33
N THR A 52 -14.68 6.97 3.38
CA THR A 52 -13.84 5.89 2.87
C THR A 52 -14.28 5.44 1.48
N GLY A 53 -13.39 4.75 0.78
CA GLY A 53 -13.64 4.23 -0.56
C GLY A 53 -13.17 5.16 -1.68
N LEU A 54 -13.63 4.87 -2.90
CA LEU A 54 -13.33 5.65 -4.10
C LEU A 54 -14.51 6.58 -4.41
N HIS A 55 -14.22 7.85 -4.64
CA HIS A 55 -15.21 8.86 -4.98
C HIS A 55 -14.75 9.60 -6.22
N VAL A 56 -15.62 9.71 -7.21
CA VAL A 56 -15.33 10.36 -8.49
C VAL A 56 -16.44 11.36 -8.79
N GLY A 57 -16.03 12.58 -9.14
CA GLY A 57 -16.92 13.63 -9.63
C GLY A 57 -16.32 15.01 -9.46
N LEU A 58 -16.81 15.96 -10.28
CA LEU A 58 -16.41 17.37 -10.22
C LEU A 58 -16.97 18.09 -8.99
N ASP A 59 -18.19 17.75 -8.56
CA ASP A 59 -18.83 18.36 -7.40
C ASP A 59 -18.31 17.69 -6.11
N SER A 60 -17.86 18.53 -5.16
CA SER A 60 -17.38 18.13 -3.84
C SER A 60 -18.47 17.55 -2.94
N THR A 61 -19.74 17.86 -3.22
CA THR A 61 -20.87 17.46 -2.39
C THR A 61 -21.60 16.28 -2.99
N ASN A 62 -21.89 16.33 -4.30
CA ASN A 62 -22.59 15.27 -5.01
C ASN A 62 -21.64 14.50 -5.92
N ARG A 63 -21.19 13.33 -5.45
CA ARG A 63 -20.33 12.44 -6.23
C ARG A 63 -21.11 11.77 -7.34
N THR A 64 -20.49 11.74 -8.51
CA THR A 64 -21.06 11.12 -9.69
C THR A 64 -20.99 9.61 -9.59
N LEU A 65 -19.85 9.09 -9.13
CA LEU A 65 -19.61 7.67 -8.90
C LEU A 65 -18.91 7.48 -7.57
N THR A 66 -19.38 6.55 -6.75
CA THR A 66 -18.67 6.11 -5.55
C THR A 66 -18.56 4.59 -5.51
N ILE A 67 -17.47 4.09 -4.96
CA ILE A 67 -17.26 2.68 -4.66
C ILE A 67 -16.92 2.56 -3.19
N ASP A 68 -17.59 1.64 -2.50
CA ASP A 68 -17.33 1.34 -1.11
C ASP A 68 -15.94 0.73 -0.89
N ILE A 69 -15.46 0.78 0.35
CA ILE A 69 -14.18 0.18 0.74
C ILE A 69 -14.17 -1.34 0.60
N ASP A 70 -15.32 -1.98 0.73
CA ASP A 70 -15.47 -3.44 0.62
C ASP A 70 -15.53 -3.92 -0.83
N LEU A 71 -15.49 -2.98 -1.80
CA LEU A 71 -15.58 -3.26 -3.24
C LEU A 71 -16.80 -4.14 -3.59
N SER A 72 -17.92 -3.88 -2.93
CA SER A 72 -19.18 -4.62 -3.08
C SER A 72 -20.26 -3.81 -3.79
N LEU A 73 -20.20 -2.48 -3.68
CA LEU A 73 -21.24 -1.57 -4.09
C LEU A 73 -20.66 -0.36 -4.85
N VAL A 74 -21.22 -0.10 -6.02
CA VAL A 74 -20.99 1.13 -6.77
C VAL A 74 -22.25 1.98 -6.75
N THR A 75 -22.16 3.24 -6.34
CA THR A 75 -23.27 4.19 -6.44
C THR A 75 -23.02 5.16 -7.58
N TYR A 76 -23.91 5.19 -8.56
CA TYR A 76 -23.87 6.14 -9.68
C TYR A 76 -25.05 7.11 -9.58
N LYS A 77 -24.76 8.41 -9.44
CA LYS A 77 -25.77 9.48 -9.27
C LYS A 77 -26.83 9.16 -8.20
N GLY A 78 -26.39 8.61 -7.07
CA GLY A 78 -27.26 8.23 -5.94
C GLY A 78 -27.98 6.89 -6.10
N ILE A 79 -27.81 6.18 -7.22
CA ILE A 79 -28.42 4.87 -7.45
C ILE A 79 -27.38 3.79 -7.16
N PRO A 80 -27.63 2.88 -6.20
CA PRO A 80 -26.70 1.81 -5.85
C PRO A 80 -26.78 0.63 -6.83
N PHE A 81 -25.62 0.07 -7.18
CA PHE A 81 -25.43 -1.11 -8.03
C PHE A 81 -24.45 -2.07 -7.36
N ARG A 82 -24.66 -3.37 -7.53
CA ARG A 82 -23.69 -4.37 -7.10
C ARG A 82 -22.44 -4.30 -7.98
N LEU A 83 -21.27 -4.31 -7.34
CA LEU A 83 -20.01 -4.42 -8.04
C LEU A 83 -19.72 -5.89 -8.39
N GLU A 84 -19.56 -6.18 -9.67
CA GLU A 84 -19.24 -7.53 -10.16
C GLU A 84 -17.73 -7.72 -10.33
N ALA A 85 -17.05 -6.75 -10.92
CA ALA A 85 -15.61 -6.80 -11.16
C ALA A 85 -15.01 -5.39 -11.28
N ILE A 86 -13.74 -5.25 -10.89
CA ILE A 86 -12.89 -4.08 -11.16
C ILE A 86 -11.63 -4.57 -11.87
N GLU A 87 -11.27 -3.87 -12.94
CA GLU A 87 -10.01 -4.06 -13.64
C GLU A 87 -9.22 -2.76 -13.62
N VAL A 88 -7.92 -2.86 -13.36
CA VAL A 88 -7.02 -1.71 -13.30
C VAL A 88 -5.94 -1.90 -14.35
N TRP A 89 -5.83 -0.91 -15.24
CA TRP A 89 -4.89 -0.91 -16.36
C TRP A 89 -3.90 0.23 -16.20
N GLY A 90 -2.61 -0.07 -16.33
CA GLY A 90 -1.54 0.94 -16.31
C GLY A 90 -1.05 1.23 -17.73
N CYS A 91 -1.15 2.47 -18.18
CA CYS A 91 -0.71 2.92 -19.51
C CYS A 91 0.63 3.68 -19.47
N GLY A 92 1.59 3.22 -18.67
CA GLY A 92 2.90 3.87 -18.51
C GLY A 92 3.89 3.55 -19.64
N THR A 93 4.92 4.38 -19.79
CA THR A 93 6.08 4.10 -20.66
C THR A 93 6.95 2.97 -20.08
N THR A 94 7.84 2.42 -20.90
CA THR A 94 8.85 1.44 -20.45
C THR A 94 9.72 1.99 -19.32
N GLU A 95 10.08 3.27 -19.39
CA GLU A 95 10.83 3.97 -18.34
C GLU A 95 10.06 4.03 -17.02
N ALA A 96 8.76 4.36 -17.06
CA ALA A 96 7.92 4.38 -15.87
C ALA A 96 7.81 2.97 -15.23
N LYS A 97 7.79 1.91 -16.06
CA LYS A 97 7.80 0.53 -15.59
C LYS A 97 9.13 0.15 -14.92
N GLU A 98 10.25 0.60 -15.47
CA GLU A 98 11.58 0.37 -14.88
C GLU A 98 11.71 1.08 -13.53
N ALA A 99 11.32 2.35 -13.44
CA ALA A 99 11.32 3.09 -12.18
C ALA A 99 10.44 2.41 -11.11
N GLN A 100 9.24 1.93 -11.48
CA GLN A 100 8.39 1.16 -10.56
C GLN A 100 9.03 -0.15 -10.11
N ASN A 101 9.74 -0.85 -11.00
CA ASN A 101 10.47 -2.07 -10.65
C ASN A 101 11.63 -1.78 -9.70
N GLU A 102 12.35 -0.69 -9.89
CA GLU A 102 13.43 -0.27 -8.99
C GLU A 102 12.92 0.04 -7.59
N VAL A 103 11.78 0.75 -7.48
CA VAL A 103 11.13 1.03 -6.19
C VAL A 103 10.74 -0.28 -5.50
N LYS A 104 10.09 -1.21 -6.21
CA LYS A 104 9.73 -2.53 -5.66
C LYS A 104 10.96 -3.32 -5.20
N LEU A 105 12.02 -3.35 -6.00
CA LEU A 105 13.27 -4.02 -5.64
C LEU A 105 13.90 -3.39 -4.39
N ARG A 106 13.83 -2.07 -4.25
CA ARG A 106 14.31 -1.36 -3.06
C ARG A 106 13.50 -1.73 -1.83
N GLU A 107 12.17 -1.74 -1.93
CA GLU A 107 11.28 -2.13 -0.84
C GLU A 107 11.55 -3.57 -0.36
N ILE A 108 11.74 -4.51 -1.30
CA ILE A 108 12.08 -5.90 -0.97
C ILE A 108 13.41 -5.96 -0.21
N LYS A 109 14.44 -5.27 -0.71
CA LYS A 109 15.77 -5.22 -0.05
C LYS A 109 15.68 -4.62 1.35
N ASP A 110 14.87 -3.59 1.54
CA ASP A 110 14.70 -2.95 2.84
C ASP A 110 13.91 -3.83 3.81
N VAL A 111 12.90 -4.56 3.33
CA VAL A 111 12.18 -5.58 4.12
C VAL A 111 13.11 -6.73 4.51
N GLU A 112 13.95 -7.22 3.60
CA GLU A 112 14.92 -8.27 3.88
C GLU A 112 15.96 -7.83 4.91
N LYS A 113 16.46 -6.59 4.82
CA LYS A 113 17.34 -6.00 5.84
C LYS A 113 16.65 -5.92 7.20
N ARG A 114 15.37 -5.51 7.26
CA ARG A 114 14.60 -5.46 8.51
C ARG A 114 14.32 -6.85 9.09
N ARG A 115 14.18 -7.89 8.24
CA ARG A 115 14.02 -9.28 8.69
C ARG A 115 15.31 -9.89 9.24
N LYS A 116 16.48 -9.45 8.75
CA LYS A 116 17.77 -9.82 9.33
C LYS A 116 17.93 -9.10 10.67
N VAL A 117 17.51 -9.77 11.74
CA VAL A 117 17.93 -9.41 13.10
C VAL A 117 19.45 -9.51 13.13
N ASN A 118 20.15 -8.41 13.38
CA ASN A 118 21.59 -8.39 13.53
C ASN A 118 21.97 -9.14 14.82
N LEU A 119 22.06 -10.47 14.73
CA LEU A 119 22.68 -11.34 15.72
C LEU A 119 24.21 -11.29 15.58
N ASN A 120 24.80 -10.10 15.43
CA ASN A 120 26.25 -9.98 15.49
C ASN A 120 26.67 -10.09 16.96
N SER A 121 26.98 -11.34 17.29
CA SER A 121 27.34 -11.96 18.58
C SER A 121 28.63 -11.42 19.23
N VAL A 122 29.18 -10.28 18.82
CA VAL A 122 30.39 -9.72 19.46
C VAL A 122 30.03 -8.74 20.56
N ASP A 123 28.97 -7.94 20.39
CA ASP A 123 28.53 -6.92 21.36
C ASP A 123 27.41 -7.41 22.32
N TRP A 124 26.96 -8.66 22.22
CA TRP A 124 25.93 -9.21 23.13
C TRP A 124 26.40 -9.30 24.59
N LYS A 125 27.72 -9.42 24.83
CA LYS A 125 28.27 -9.46 26.18
C LYS A 125 28.14 -8.12 26.91
N ASP A 126 28.25 -7.01 26.19
CA ASP A 126 28.26 -5.65 26.77
C ASP A 126 26.94 -4.89 26.54
N ASN A 127 25.91 -5.56 26.00
CA ASN A 127 24.64 -4.93 25.73
C ASN A 127 23.85 -4.70 27.04
N PRO A 128 23.46 -3.46 27.39
CA PRO A 128 22.70 -3.17 28.62
C PRO A 128 21.38 -3.96 28.72
N ASP A 129 20.80 -4.34 27.58
CA ASP A 129 19.60 -5.16 27.53
C ASP A 129 19.83 -6.58 28.09
N ARG A 130 21.04 -7.12 27.99
CA ARG A 130 21.43 -8.38 28.64
C ARG A 130 21.43 -8.23 30.16
N TYR A 131 21.98 -7.13 30.66
CA TYR A 131 22.05 -6.86 32.10
C TYR A 131 20.64 -6.70 32.70
N LEU A 132 19.73 -6.05 31.96
CA LEU A 132 18.31 -5.96 32.32
C LEU A 132 17.61 -7.33 32.33
N LEU A 133 17.91 -8.21 31.37
CA LEU A 133 17.36 -9.57 31.32
C LEU A 133 17.88 -10.47 32.45
N GLU A 134 19.16 -10.31 32.83
CA GLU A 134 19.76 -11.02 33.98
C GLU A 134 19.14 -10.56 35.31
N LEU A 135 18.92 -9.26 35.49
CA LEU A 135 18.22 -8.70 36.67
C LEU A 135 16.75 -9.13 36.75
N ALA A 136 16.08 -9.27 35.59
CA ALA A 136 14.70 -9.75 35.49
C ALA A 136 14.56 -11.28 35.66
N GLY A 137 15.64 -12.01 35.92
CA GLY A 137 15.63 -13.45 36.19
C GLY A 137 15.32 -14.35 34.98
N THR A 138 15.22 -13.79 33.77
CA THR A 138 14.84 -14.53 32.57
C THR A 138 16.08 -15.09 31.88
N ARG A 139 16.47 -16.33 32.21
CA ARG A 139 17.56 -17.01 31.48
C ARG A 139 17.07 -17.41 30.09
N SER A 140 17.61 -16.78 29.06
CA SER A 140 17.33 -17.14 27.68
C SER A 140 18.13 -18.38 27.28
N ASN A 141 17.45 -19.43 26.79
CA ASN A 141 17.99 -20.76 26.45
C ASN A 141 18.99 -20.80 25.28
N TYR A 142 19.58 -19.67 24.87
CA TYR A 142 20.45 -19.58 23.69
C TYR A 142 21.91 -20.02 23.93
N ALA A 143 22.31 -20.30 25.18
CA ALA A 143 23.67 -20.74 25.53
C ALA A 143 24.05 -22.16 25.02
N MET A 144 23.15 -22.84 24.31
CA MET A 144 23.42 -24.15 23.70
C MET A 144 24.27 -24.08 22.41
N TYR A 145 24.35 -22.92 21.74
CA TYR A 145 25.10 -22.81 20.48
C TYR A 145 26.62 -22.66 20.66
N ASP A 146 27.08 -22.25 21.84
CA ASP A 146 28.50 -21.98 22.11
C ASP A 146 29.29 -23.24 22.53
N ARG A 147 28.60 -24.38 22.74
CA ARG A 147 29.22 -25.61 23.25
C ARG A 147 29.71 -26.58 22.17
N LYS A 148 29.47 -26.28 20.88
CA LYS A 148 29.89 -27.15 19.76
C LYS A 148 31.23 -26.76 19.11
N THR A 149 31.82 -25.62 19.47
CA THR A 149 33.05 -25.10 18.85
C THR A 149 34.32 -25.36 19.65
N GLN A 150 34.28 -26.09 20.78
CA GLN A 150 35.45 -26.28 21.65
C GLN A 150 35.98 -27.72 21.74
N HIS A 151 35.52 -28.68 20.91
CA HIS A 151 35.99 -30.07 21.02
C HIS A 151 36.48 -30.71 19.71
N THR A 152 37.19 -29.94 18.89
CA THR A 152 38.10 -30.46 17.87
C THR A 152 39.32 -29.57 17.85
N ASP A 153 40.28 -29.81 18.74
CA ASP A 153 41.71 -29.49 18.59
C ASP A 153 42.43 -29.68 19.94
N SER A 154 42.85 -30.91 20.25
CA SER A 154 44.14 -31.21 20.90
C SER A 154 44.31 -32.73 21.07
N THR A 155 45.37 -33.19 20.42
CA THR A 155 46.07 -34.48 20.55
C THR A 155 46.47 -34.80 21.98
#